data_AF-A0A945XAD3-F1
#
_entry.id   AF-A0A945XAD3-F1
#
_cell.length_a   1.000
_cell.length_b   1.000
_cell.length_c   1.000
_cell.angle_alpha   90.00
_cell.angle_beta   90.00
_cell.angle_gamma   90.00
#
_symmetry.space_group_name_H-M   'P 1'
#
loop_
_entity.id
_entity.type
_entity.pdbx_description
1 polymer ?
#
loop_
_entity_poly.entity_id
_entity_poly.type
_entity_poly.pdbx_seq_one_letter_code
_entity_poly.pdbx_strand_id
1 'polypeptide(L)'
;MSFRFAALPSSLAAVLVLSACASPGGTYSEEVIASGEGAGEFSDDIRLIDRGLQEGRSKHAGWPAPANYEVDPVFDSPWPTEITRKQLIDSALASAFQYFDEKVTAQPSNLTIYFQDTFPEEHHSWVEEMAAVSASFPSDFTDHQFNLMVGEPSWVYEVIEAEGFWTEPQGHCGGLTPDGAVGGCASRGAVSANYGETVGSGELDWSGTLPSIVPHEMFHSVQDVMDPSAMGRIPPVGEPTHRPLWFWEGGAEFFGYAVGDYAGVASYYVSPWEWWYYLPNPDLGLESFAERDLFAVPPEGYWMGQMATEYIVASVGVEGMLGISQGLSHGLTWNEAFESGTGLPLDDFYLLFDEAYQNIFDSNEDLKTHLNRECPGQWNCYVQRGSEDFDRIKADIEAEYAAKYGSPGGNCEGEW
;
A
#
# COMPACT_ATOMS: atom_id res chain seq x y z
N MET A 1 -7.22 -45.60 45.90
CA MET A 1 -8.15 -45.31 47.01
C MET A 1 -7.97 -43.87 47.42
N SER A 2 -9.07 -43.12 47.44
CA SER A 2 -9.33 -41.81 48.07
C SER A 2 -8.63 -40.53 47.59
N PHE A 3 -9.45 -39.73 46.92
CA PHE A 3 -9.48 -38.26 46.88
C PHE A 3 -9.56 -37.61 48.27
N ARG A 4 -9.06 -36.36 48.38
CA ARG A 4 -9.74 -35.22 49.04
C ARG A 4 -9.24 -33.88 48.48
N PHE A 5 -10.14 -32.90 48.50
CA PHE A 5 -10.21 -31.61 47.79
C PHE A 5 -9.52 -30.40 48.49
N ALA A 6 -9.19 -29.39 47.66
CA ALA A 6 -9.25 -27.92 47.78
C ALA A 6 -8.48 -27.13 48.88
N ALA A 7 -7.68 -26.13 48.49
CA ALA A 7 -8.08 -24.71 48.32
C ALA A 7 -6.87 -23.78 48.02
N LEU A 8 -7.09 -22.74 47.20
CA LEU A 8 -6.18 -21.61 46.89
C LEU A 8 -5.83 -20.75 48.13
N PRO A 9 -4.75 -19.94 48.05
CA PRO A 9 -4.98 -18.52 47.79
C PRO A 9 -4.00 -17.88 46.79
N SER A 10 -4.51 -16.81 46.18
CA SER A 10 -3.92 -15.82 45.30
C SER A 10 -2.87 -14.92 45.98
N SER A 11 -1.83 -14.48 45.25
CA SER A 11 -1.33 -13.10 45.25
C SER A 11 -0.16 -12.86 44.27
N LEU A 12 -0.46 -12.00 43.28
CA LEU A 12 0.36 -11.02 42.57
C LEU A 12 1.78 -11.36 42.07
N ALA A 13 1.88 -11.39 40.75
CA ALA A 13 3.08 -11.12 39.96
C ALA A 13 3.52 -9.65 40.10
N ALA A 14 4.83 -9.42 40.15
CA ALA A 14 5.44 -8.12 39.91
C ALA A 14 5.91 -8.09 38.44
N VAL A 15 5.10 -7.48 37.59
CA VAL A 15 5.44 -7.11 36.21
C VAL A 15 6.17 -5.77 36.27
N LEU A 16 7.39 -5.74 35.73
CA LEU A 16 8.09 -4.50 35.40
C LEU A 16 7.47 -3.95 34.12
N VAL A 17 6.70 -2.88 34.27
CA VAL A 17 6.06 -2.13 33.18
C VAL A 17 7.09 -1.14 32.63
N LEU A 18 7.43 -1.28 31.36
CA LEU A 18 7.98 -0.19 30.53
C LEU A 18 6.90 0.15 29.51
N SER A 19 6.20 1.25 29.77
CA SER A 19 5.13 1.81 28.95
C SER A 19 5.72 2.72 27.87
N ALA A 20 5.32 2.52 26.61
CA ALA A 20 5.47 3.51 25.54
C ALA A 20 4.09 3.79 24.90
N CYS A 21 3.56 4.94 25.26
CA CYS A 21 2.51 5.81 24.68
C CYS A 21 1.58 5.26 23.58
N ALA A 22 0.31 5.04 23.95
CA ALA A 22 -0.85 5.00 23.05
C ALA A 22 -1.56 6.38 23.03
N SER A 23 -2.04 6.82 21.86
CA SER A 23 -2.90 8.03 21.73
C SER A 23 -4.40 7.65 21.83
N PRO A 24 -5.25 8.46 22.49
CA PRO A 24 -6.68 8.16 22.65
C PRO A 24 -7.56 8.77 21.53
N GLY A 25 -8.58 8.02 21.11
CA GLY A 25 -9.52 8.35 20.03
C GLY A 25 -10.50 9.49 20.32
N GLY A 26 -11.14 9.96 19.24
CA GLY A 26 -12.19 10.98 19.26
C GLY A 26 -13.25 10.70 18.18
N THR A 27 -14.51 10.72 18.60
CA THR A 27 -15.73 10.52 17.80
C THR A 27 -16.12 11.76 16.99
N TYR A 28 -16.58 11.62 15.74
CA TYR A 28 -17.09 12.71 14.89
C TYR A 28 -18.63 12.70 14.78
N SER A 29 -19.22 13.89 14.71
CA SER A 29 -20.67 14.14 14.64
C SER A 29 -21.14 14.51 13.22
N GLU A 30 -22.28 13.95 12.81
CA GLU A 30 -23.05 14.26 11.59
C GLU A 30 -23.59 15.70 11.57
N GLU A 31 -23.11 16.57 10.68
CA GLU A 31 -23.85 17.69 10.05
C GLU A 31 -22.84 18.56 9.30
N VAL A 32 -22.92 18.62 7.97
CA VAL A 32 -22.85 19.83 7.11
C VAL A 32 -22.83 19.34 5.65
N ILE A 33 -24.02 19.17 5.07
CA ILE A 33 -24.24 19.16 3.62
C ILE A 33 -25.13 20.35 3.33
N ALA A 34 -24.59 21.39 2.65
CA ALA A 34 -25.31 22.21 1.68
C ALA A 34 -24.51 23.48 1.30
N SER A 35 -24.36 23.67 -0.01
CA SER A 35 -24.65 24.90 -0.78
C SER A 35 -23.50 25.38 -1.69
N GLY A 36 -23.81 25.57 -2.98
CA GLY A 36 -23.04 26.48 -3.83
C GLY A 36 -23.03 26.15 -5.33
N GLU A 37 -24.02 26.65 -6.08
CA GLU A 37 -24.10 26.63 -7.55
C GLU A 37 -23.17 27.67 -8.22
N GLY A 38 -22.77 27.42 -9.49
CA GLY A 38 -22.34 28.48 -10.42
C GLY A 38 -21.54 28.01 -11.65
N ALA A 39 -22.20 27.90 -12.81
CA ALA A 39 -21.66 27.38 -14.07
C ALA A 39 -20.82 28.38 -14.89
N GLY A 40 -19.62 27.96 -15.33
CA GLY A 40 -18.83 28.57 -16.40
C GLY A 40 -18.52 27.54 -17.49
N GLU A 41 -18.68 27.92 -18.76
CA GLU A 41 -18.55 27.01 -19.92
C GLU A 41 -17.07 26.77 -20.33
N PHE A 42 -16.56 25.54 -20.13
CA PHE A 42 -15.27 25.01 -20.63
C PHE A 42 -15.40 23.95 -21.76
N SER A 43 -14.41 23.77 -22.64
CA SER A 43 -14.44 22.83 -23.78
C SER A 43 -15.13 21.45 -23.57
N ASP A 44 -15.90 20.99 -24.56
CA ASP A 44 -16.80 19.81 -24.51
C ASP A 44 -16.10 18.42 -24.44
N ASP A 45 -14.77 18.35 -24.52
CA ASP A 45 -14.02 17.07 -24.44
C ASP A 45 -13.52 16.72 -23.03
N ILE A 46 -13.59 17.64 -22.06
CA ILE A 46 -13.12 17.42 -20.67
C ILE A 46 -14.28 17.44 -19.66
N ARG A 47 -15.48 17.93 -20.03
CA ARG A 47 -16.66 17.99 -19.14
C ARG A 47 -17.40 16.67 -18.91
N LEU A 48 -16.97 15.57 -19.53
CA LEU A 48 -17.58 14.26 -19.27
C LEU A 48 -17.09 13.59 -17.97
N ILE A 49 -16.05 14.15 -17.34
CA ILE A 49 -15.44 13.60 -16.11
C ILE A 49 -16.29 13.91 -14.85
N ASP A 50 -17.13 14.94 -14.87
CA ASP A 50 -17.74 15.52 -13.65
C ASP A 50 -19.23 15.17 -13.42
N ARG A 51 -19.76 14.12 -14.08
CA ARG A 51 -21.15 13.63 -13.81
C ARG A 51 -21.29 12.13 -13.63
N GLY A 52 -20.18 11.40 -13.48
CA GLY A 52 -20.20 9.95 -13.22
C GLY A 52 -20.17 9.56 -11.74
N LEU A 53 -20.14 10.53 -10.81
CA LEU A 53 -19.86 10.31 -9.39
C LEU A 53 -21.09 10.11 -8.48
N GLN A 54 -22.31 10.06 -9.02
CA GLN A 54 -23.49 9.79 -8.22
C GLN A 54 -24.42 8.86 -8.98
N GLU A 55 -24.27 7.55 -8.71
CA GLU A 55 -25.33 6.53 -8.60
C GLU A 55 -24.69 5.15 -8.84
N GLY A 56 -24.14 4.59 -7.75
CA GLY A 56 -23.74 3.19 -7.55
C GLY A 56 -23.37 2.35 -8.78
N ARG A 57 -22.08 2.01 -8.88
CA ARG A 57 -21.55 0.71 -9.34
C ARG A 57 -20.04 0.78 -9.55
N SER A 58 -19.28 0.04 -8.72
CA SER A 58 -18.10 -0.64 -9.25
C SER A 58 -18.56 -1.49 -10.45
N LYS A 59 -17.76 -1.43 -11.52
CA LYS A 59 -17.99 -1.79 -12.94
C LYS A 59 -18.08 -0.62 -13.93
N HIS A 60 -18.54 0.59 -13.60
CA HIS A 60 -18.73 1.67 -14.60
C HIS A 60 -18.42 3.11 -14.11
N ALA A 61 -17.33 3.35 -13.38
CA ALA A 61 -16.87 4.73 -13.20
C ALA A 61 -16.12 5.21 -14.46
N GLY A 62 -16.88 5.80 -15.38
CA GLY A 62 -16.49 6.92 -16.25
C GLY A 62 -15.53 6.66 -17.42
N TRP A 63 -14.54 5.79 -17.27
CA TRP A 63 -13.88 5.14 -18.39
C TRP A 63 -14.38 3.70 -18.39
N PRO A 64 -14.89 3.15 -19.51
CA PRO A 64 -14.83 1.70 -19.62
C PRO A 64 -13.36 1.37 -19.44
N ALA A 65 -13.00 0.59 -18.41
CA ALA A 65 -11.75 -0.16 -18.46
C ALA A 65 -11.71 -0.73 -19.88
N PRO A 66 -10.66 -0.43 -20.66
CA PRO A 66 -10.65 -0.86 -22.04
C PRO A 66 -10.85 -2.37 -22.01
N ALA A 67 -11.64 -2.90 -22.95
CA ALA A 67 -11.98 -4.32 -22.92
C ALA A 67 -10.74 -5.22 -22.82
N ASN A 68 -9.60 -4.70 -23.32
CA ASN A 68 -8.26 -5.16 -23.00
C ASN A 68 -7.31 -3.96 -22.92
N TYR A 69 -6.24 -4.11 -22.15
CA TYR A 69 -5.09 -3.20 -22.18
C TYR A 69 -4.12 -3.59 -23.31
N GLU A 70 -3.43 -2.62 -23.90
CA GLU A 70 -2.41 -2.85 -24.92
C GLU A 70 -1.13 -2.10 -24.55
N VAL A 71 0.03 -2.73 -24.79
CA VAL A 71 1.33 -2.07 -24.65
C VAL A 71 1.46 -1.02 -25.74
N ASP A 72 1.68 0.23 -25.34
CA ASP A 72 1.88 1.33 -26.27
C ASP A 72 3.25 1.20 -26.97
N PRO A 73 3.36 1.44 -28.28
CA PRO A 73 4.63 1.37 -29.02
C PRO A 73 5.76 2.25 -28.47
N VAL A 74 5.47 3.25 -27.63
CA VAL A 74 6.50 4.03 -26.94
C VAL A 74 7.42 3.16 -26.08
N PHE A 75 6.90 2.04 -25.53
CA PHE A 75 7.66 1.06 -24.76
C PHE A 75 8.39 0.02 -25.62
N ASP A 76 8.35 0.13 -26.96
CA ASP A 76 9.30 -0.59 -27.84
C ASP A 76 10.74 -0.08 -27.63
N SER A 77 10.88 1.14 -27.09
CA SER A 77 12.15 1.68 -26.63
C SER A 77 12.32 1.41 -25.13
N PRO A 78 13.52 1.02 -24.66
CA PRO A 78 13.75 0.82 -23.24
C PRO A 78 13.68 2.16 -22.50
N TRP A 79 12.90 2.21 -21.42
CA TRP A 79 12.78 3.36 -20.51
C TRP A 79 12.46 4.69 -21.21
N PRO A 80 11.29 4.80 -21.86
CA PRO A 80 10.90 6.03 -22.55
C PRO A 80 10.49 7.15 -21.59
N THR A 81 10.98 8.37 -21.82
CA THR A 81 10.62 9.55 -21.00
C THR A 81 9.48 10.38 -21.59
N GLU A 82 9.25 10.31 -22.91
CA GLU A 82 8.17 11.03 -23.60
C GLU A 82 6.88 10.20 -23.61
N ILE A 83 6.24 10.06 -22.45
CA ILE A 83 5.05 9.22 -22.23
C ILE A 83 3.91 10.02 -21.59
N THR A 84 2.67 9.62 -21.88
CA THR A 84 1.49 10.11 -21.17
C THR A 84 1.12 9.17 -20.02
N ARG A 85 0.35 9.69 -19.04
CA ARG A 85 -0.19 8.87 -17.93
C ARG A 85 -0.94 7.64 -18.43
N LYS A 86 -1.75 7.79 -19.49
CA LYS A 86 -2.54 6.70 -20.07
C LYS A 86 -1.65 5.62 -20.67
N GLN A 87 -0.64 6.00 -21.45
CA GLN A 87 0.30 5.05 -22.06
C GLN A 87 1.05 4.25 -21.01
N LEU A 88 1.45 4.90 -19.91
CA LEU A 88 2.08 4.25 -18.76
C LEU A 88 1.16 3.20 -18.12
N ILE A 89 -0.06 3.59 -17.73
CA ILE A 89 -1.03 2.69 -17.09
C ILE A 89 -1.37 1.52 -18.02
N ASP A 90 -1.76 1.81 -19.27
CA ASP A 90 -2.20 0.76 -20.20
C ASP A 90 -1.09 -0.24 -20.47
N SER A 91 0.16 0.22 -20.63
CA SER A 91 1.29 -0.67 -20.90
C SER A 91 1.66 -1.52 -19.69
N ALA A 92 1.64 -0.94 -18.48
CA ALA A 92 1.88 -1.67 -17.26
C ALA A 92 0.82 -2.74 -17.00
N LEU A 93 -0.47 -2.41 -17.18
CA LEU A 93 -1.58 -3.35 -16.98
C LEU A 93 -1.63 -4.42 -18.07
N ALA A 94 -1.36 -4.07 -19.33
CA ALA A 94 -1.26 -5.07 -20.40
C ALA A 94 -0.17 -6.12 -20.09
N SER A 95 1.00 -5.65 -19.68
CA SER A 95 2.13 -6.50 -19.28
C SER A 95 1.79 -7.35 -18.05
N ALA A 96 1.18 -6.76 -17.02
CA ALA A 96 0.78 -7.48 -15.82
C ALA A 96 -0.32 -8.51 -16.08
N PHE A 97 -1.34 -8.18 -16.87
CA PHE A 97 -2.46 -9.08 -17.14
C PHE A 97 -2.04 -10.26 -18.01
N GLN A 98 -1.16 -10.02 -19.00
CA GLN A 98 -0.54 -11.11 -19.74
C GLN A 98 0.20 -12.06 -18.78
N TYR A 99 0.97 -11.52 -17.85
CA TYR A 99 1.68 -12.32 -16.86
C TYR A 99 0.72 -13.10 -15.95
N PHE A 100 -0.37 -12.47 -15.48
CA PHE A 100 -1.39 -13.14 -14.68
C PHE A 100 -2.08 -14.26 -15.46
N ASP A 101 -2.46 -14.04 -16.72
CA ASP A 101 -3.05 -15.09 -17.56
C ASP A 101 -2.15 -16.32 -17.71
N GLU A 102 -0.83 -16.14 -17.69
CA GLU A 102 0.15 -17.23 -17.76
C GLU A 102 0.33 -17.98 -16.43
N LYS A 103 0.10 -17.32 -15.29
CA LYS A 103 0.42 -17.85 -13.95
C LYS A 103 -0.80 -18.27 -13.12
N VAL A 104 -1.93 -17.60 -13.29
CA VAL A 104 -3.08 -17.70 -12.39
C VAL A 104 -3.61 -19.14 -12.33
N THR A 105 -3.75 -19.63 -11.10
CA THR A 105 -4.45 -20.87 -10.81
C THR A 105 -5.63 -20.56 -9.90
N ALA A 106 -6.85 -20.90 -10.31
CA ALA A 106 -8.08 -20.58 -9.56
C ALA A 106 -8.13 -21.16 -8.14
N GLN A 107 -7.31 -22.18 -7.85
CA GLN A 107 -7.18 -22.81 -6.53
C GLN A 107 -5.68 -23.08 -6.30
N PRO A 108 -4.89 -22.07 -5.94
CA PRO A 108 -3.47 -22.23 -5.69
C PRO A 108 -3.27 -23.14 -4.48
N SER A 109 -2.40 -24.14 -4.59
CA SER A 109 -2.12 -25.07 -3.48
C SER A 109 -1.37 -24.40 -2.32
N ASN A 110 -0.76 -23.24 -2.57
CA ASN A 110 0.00 -22.44 -1.62
C ASN A 110 -0.84 -21.32 -0.99
N LEU A 111 -2.17 -21.40 -1.01
CA LEU A 111 -3.08 -20.42 -0.41
C LEU A 111 -4.03 -21.06 0.58
N THR A 112 -4.15 -20.48 1.76
CA THR A 112 -5.20 -20.77 2.74
C THR A 112 -5.84 -19.46 3.16
N ILE A 113 -7.18 -19.41 3.18
CA ILE A 113 -7.95 -18.22 3.56
C ILE A 113 -8.81 -18.56 4.78
N TYR A 114 -8.77 -17.69 5.77
CA TYR A 114 -9.60 -17.73 6.97
C TYR A 114 -10.53 -16.52 6.94
N PHE A 115 -11.83 -16.76 6.99
CA PHE A 115 -12.84 -15.71 7.16
C PHE A 115 -13.36 -15.72 8.59
N GLN A 116 -13.45 -14.56 9.22
CA GLN A 116 -14.20 -14.40 10.47
C GLN A 116 -15.69 -14.60 10.18
N ASP A 117 -16.43 -15.28 11.07
CA ASP A 117 -17.87 -15.53 10.90
C ASP A 117 -18.71 -14.24 10.69
N THR A 118 -18.20 -13.09 11.11
CA THR A 118 -18.86 -11.78 10.96
C THR A 118 -18.59 -11.12 9.61
N PHE A 119 -17.63 -11.63 8.82
CA PHE A 119 -17.39 -11.13 7.48
C PHE A 119 -18.48 -11.63 6.51
N PRO A 120 -19.09 -10.77 5.67
CA PRO A 120 -20.23 -11.17 4.86
C PRO A 120 -19.88 -12.17 3.75
N GLU A 121 -20.62 -13.28 3.67
CA GLU A 121 -20.41 -14.35 2.69
C GLU A 121 -20.46 -13.86 1.23
N GLU A 122 -21.26 -12.82 0.95
CA GLU A 122 -21.37 -12.21 -0.38
C GLU A 122 -20.06 -11.61 -0.91
N HIS A 123 -19.11 -11.32 -0.03
CA HIS A 123 -17.81 -10.77 -0.38
C HIS A 123 -16.69 -11.83 -0.49
N HIS A 124 -16.95 -13.08 -0.09
CA HIS A 124 -15.92 -14.13 -0.10
C HIS A 124 -15.38 -14.39 -1.51
N SER A 125 -16.27 -14.40 -2.52
CA SER A 125 -15.88 -14.77 -3.89
C SER A 125 -14.82 -13.84 -4.50
N TRP A 126 -14.95 -12.52 -4.34
CA TRP A 126 -13.97 -11.59 -4.88
C TRP A 126 -12.67 -11.60 -4.06
N VAL A 127 -12.75 -11.84 -2.74
CA VAL A 127 -11.55 -12.03 -1.90
C VAL A 127 -10.78 -13.27 -2.36
N GLU A 128 -11.47 -14.39 -2.55
CA GLU A 128 -10.89 -15.66 -3.01
C GLU A 128 -10.23 -15.50 -4.38
N GLU A 129 -10.88 -14.79 -5.32
CA GLU A 129 -10.35 -14.56 -6.66
C GLU A 129 -9.08 -13.70 -6.63
N MET A 130 -9.08 -12.55 -5.95
CA MET A 130 -7.90 -11.70 -5.85
C MET A 130 -6.75 -12.38 -5.09
N ALA A 131 -7.06 -13.12 -4.02
CA ALA A 131 -6.07 -13.88 -3.28
C ALA A 131 -5.46 -15.00 -4.14
N ALA A 132 -6.26 -15.67 -4.97
CA ALA A 132 -5.78 -16.70 -5.88
C ALA A 132 -4.81 -16.12 -6.92
N VAL A 133 -5.11 -14.96 -7.49
CA VAL A 133 -4.19 -14.26 -8.41
C VAL A 133 -2.88 -13.91 -7.70
N SER A 134 -2.99 -13.29 -6.52
CA SER A 134 -1.85 -12.83 -5.71
C SER A 134 -0.92 -13.96 -5.28
N ALA A 135 -1.47 -15.13 -4.94
CA ALA A 135 -0.68 -16.31 -4.58
C ALA A 135 -0.03 -17.01 -5.80
N SER A 136 -0.57 -16.81 -7.00
CA SER A 136 -0.16 -17.52 -8.22
C SER A 136 0.98 -16.83 -8.97
N PHE A 137 0.91 -15.51 -9.14
CA PHE A 137 1.89 -14.80 -9.96
C PHE A 137 3.35 -14.89 -9.47
N PRO A 138 3.68 -15.00 -8.16
CA PRO A 138 5.08 -15.16 -7.74
C PRO A 138 5.59 -16.61 -7.79
N SER A 139 4.82 -17.58 -8.30
CA SER A 139 5.09 -19.03 -8.21
C SER A 139 6.40 -19.51 -8.85
N ASP A 140 6.93 -18.78 -9.84
CA ASP A 140 8.25 -19.08 -10.43
C ASP A 140 9.42 -18.68 -9.51
N PHE A 141 9.15 -17.80 -8.55
CA PHE A 141 10.16 -17.16 -7.71
C PHE A 141 10.16 -17.68 -6.27
N THR A 142 9.04 -18.19 -5.79
CA THR A 142 8.88 -18.70 -4.41
C THR A 142 7.82 -19.79 -4.32
N ASP A 143 8.03 -20.75 -3.42
CA ASP A 143 7.05 -21.77 -3.02
C ASP A 143 6.29 -21.40 -1.74
N HIS A 144 6.33 -20.11 -1.38
CA HIS A 144 5.75 -19.58 -0.16
C HIS A 144 4.25 -19.89 -0.02
N GLN A 145 3.88 -20.37 1.18
CA GLN A 145 2.51 -20.59 1.61
C GLN A 145 1.91 -19.29 2.17
N PHE A 146 0.90 -18.78 1.48
CA PHE A 146 0.10 -17.65 1.93
C PHE A 146 -1.01 -18.12 2.88
N ASN A 147 -1.09 -17.48 4.04
CA ASN A 147 -2.19 -17.65 5.00
C ASN A 147 -2.86 -16.29 5.17
N LEU A 148 -4.01 -16.10 4.51
CA LEU A 148 -4.77 -14.85 4.51
C LEU A 148 -5.88 -14.94 5.57
N MET A 149 -5.93 -13.96 6.46
CA MET A 149 -6.99 -13.81 7.45
C MET A 149 -7.81 -12.55 7.15
N VAL A 150 -9.13 -12.70 7.06
CA VAL A 150 -10.07 -11.63 6.75
C VAL A 150 -11.04 -11.45 7.90
N GLY A 151 -10.91 -10.34 8.63
CA GLY A 151 -11.71 -10.08 9.81
C GLY A 151 -11.17 -8.94 10.67
N GLU A 152 -11.59 -8.91 11.92
CA GLU A 152 -11.12 -7.94 12.92
C GLU A 152 -9.68 -8.25 13.37
N PRO A 153 -8.85 -7.22 13.65
CA PRO A 153 -7.49 -7.38 14.14
C PRO A 153 -7.32 -8.35 15.31
N SER A 154 -8.20 -8.30 16.32
CA SER A 154 -8.11 -9.22 17.47
C SER A 154 -8.35 -10.67 17.06
N TRP A 155 -9.31 -10.92 16.17
CA TRP A 155 -9.60 -12.27 15.66
C TRP A 155 -8.47 -12.79 14.77
N VAL A 156 -7.86 -11.92 13.94
CA VAL A 156 -6.66 -12.26 13.17
C VAL A 156 -5.54 -12.76 14.10
N TYR A 157 -5.32 -12.06 15.22
CA TYR A 157 -4.31 -12.46 16.21
C TYR A 157 -4.62 -13.83 16.83
N GLU A 158 -5.89 -14.10 17.17
CA GLU A 158 -6.32 -15.41 17.68
C GLU A 158 -6.04 -16.55 16.68
N VAL A 159 -6.27 -16.33 15.39
CA VAL A 159 -5.95 -17.32 14.34
C VAL A 159 -4.44 -17.54 14.22
N ILE A 160 -3.63 -16.48 14.25
CA ILE A 160 -2.16 -16.57 14.22
C ILE A 160 -1.65 -17.43 15.39
N GLU A 161 -2.14 -17.18 16.60
CA GLU A 161 -1.75 -17.94 17.80
C GLU A 161 -2.21 -19.40 17.74
N ALA A 162 -3.44 -19.65 17.27
CA ALA A 162 -4.03 -20.98 17.21
C ALA A 162 -3.32 -21.89 16.20
N GLU A 163 -3.00 -21.36 15.01
CA GLU A 163 -2.31 -22.10 13.94
C GLU A 163 -0.78 -22.12 14.13
N GLY A 164 -0.25 -21.25 14.99
CA GLY A 164 1.18 -21.14 15.26
C GLY A 164 1.95 -20.49 14.11
N PHE A 165 1.30 -19.58 13.37
CA PHE A 165 1.96 -18.84 12.30
C PHE A 165 3.03 -17.90 12.83
N TRP A 166 4.14 -17.82 12.11
CA TRP A 166 5.18 -16.87 12.46
C TRP A 166 4.73 -15.45 12.12
N THR A 167 4.84 -14.56 13.10
CA THR A 167 4.75 -13.11 12.93
C THR A 167 5.94 -12.47 13.64
N GLU A 168 6.15 -11.17 13.44
CA GLU A 168 7.24 -10.43 14.06
C GLU A 168 7.25 -10.57 15.60
N PRO A 169 8.39 -10.35 16.28
CA PRO A 169 8.53 -10.46 17.75
C PRO A 169 7.61 -9.57 18.61
N GLN A 170 6.68 -8.83 18.01
CA GLN A 170 5.71 -7.93 18.66
C GLN A 170 4.25 -8.18 18.23
N GLY A 171 3.99 -9.16 17.34
CA GLY A 171 2.62 -9.46 16.88
C GLY A 171 2.01 -8.38 16.00
N HIS A 172 2.79 -7.78 15.08
CA HIS A 172 2.38 -6.63 14.27
C HIS A 172 1.03 -6.84 13.56
N CYS A 173 0.81 -8.04 13.01
CA CYS A 173 -0.48 -8.38 12.43
C CYS A 173 -1.47 -8.76 13.54
N GLY A 174 -2.45 -7.89 13.79
CA GLY A 174 -3.54 -8.10 14.74
C GLY A 174 -3.27 -7.70 16.20
N GLY A 175 -2.01 -7.69 16.66
CA GLY A 175 -1.67 -7.47 18.07
C GLY A 175 -1.58 -6.01 18.52
N LEU A 176 -1.42 -5.06 17.60
CA LEU A 176 -1.25 -3.62 17.90
C LEU A 176 -2.38 -2.74 17.36
N THR A 177 -3.22 -3.28 16.49
CA THR A 177 -4.31 -2.56 15.82
C THR A 177 -5.63 -2.82 16.56
N PRO A 178 -6.40 -1.79 16.92
CA PRO A 178 -7.69 -1.98 17.57
C PRO A 178 -8.76 -2.53 16.60
N ASP A 179 -9.71 -3.29 17.12
CA ASP A 179 -10.92 -3.67 16.36
C ASP A 179 -11.67 -2.44 15.83
N GLY A 180 -12.28 -2.58 14.66
CA GLY A 180 -12.89 -1.51 13.89
C GLY A 180 -11.94 -0.80 12.92
N ALA A 181 -10.64 -1.07 12.98
CA ALA A 181 -9.67 -0.50 12.05
C ALA A 181 -9.80 -1.11 10.64
N VAL A 182 -9.66 -0.24 9.64
CA VAL A 182 -9.52 -0.62 8.23
C VAL A 182 -8.04 -0.59 7.87
N GLY A 183 -7.55 -1.64 7.21
CA GLY A 183 -6.16 -1.72 6.75
C GLY A 183 -5.67 -3.16 6.69
N GLY A 184 -4.36 -3.33 6.69
CA GLY A 184 -3.76 -4.65 6.52
C GLY A 184 -2.46 -4.80 7.26
N CYS A 185 -1.92 -6.02 7.18
CA CYS A 185 -0.57 -6.32 7.63
C CYS A 185 -0.11 -7.60 6.96
N ALA A 186 1.17 -7.67 6.63
CA ALA A 186 1.79 -8.84 6.07
C ALA A 186 3.05 -9.22 6.84
N SER A 187 3.30 -10.52 6.88
CA SER A 187 4.54 -11.11 7.36
C SER A 187 4.79 -12.39 6.58
N ARG A 188 5.95 -13.01 6.80
CA ARG A 188 6.29 -14.32 6.22
C ARG A 188 5.36 -15.47 6.58
N GLY A 189 4.54 -15.37 7.62
CA GLY A 189 3.67 -16.48 8.05
C GLY A 189 2.19 -16.18 7.96
N ALA A 190 1.82 -14.90 7.90
CA ALA A 190 0.46 -14.43 8.05
C ALA A 190 0.25 -13.13 7.27
N VAL A 191 -0.87 -13.05 6.56
CA VAL A 191 -1.38 -11.86 5.88
C VAL A 191 -2.75 -11.55 6.45
N SER A 192 -3.05 -10.28 6.71
CA SER A 192 -4.35 -9.86 7.23
C SER A 192 -4.95 -8.75 6.37
N ALA A 193 -6.24 -8.88 6.08
CA ALA A 193 -7.06 -7.81 5.53
C ALA A 193 -8.17 -7.49 6.53
N ASN A 194 -8.12 -6.28 7.08
CA ASN A 194 -9.01 -5.80 8.12
C ASN A 194 -9.97 -4.78 7.52
N TYR A 195 -11.26 -5.07 7.60
CA TYR A 195 -12.33 -4.19 7.08
C TYR A 195 -13.03 -3.40 8.17
N GLY A 196 -12.75 -3.70 9.46
CA GLY A 196 -13.22 -2.94 10.61
C GLY A 196 -14.68 -2.50 10.53
N GLU A 197 -14.93 -1.23 10.86
CA GLU A 197 -16.28 -0.65 10.87
C GLU A 197 -16.96 -0.62 9.47
N THR A 198 -16.21 -0.77 8.38
CA THR A 198 -16.77 -0.76 7.01
C THR A 198 -17.56 -2.03 6.69
N VAL A 199 -17.38 -3.13 7.44
CA VAL A 199 -18.20 -4.33 7.28
C VAL A 199 -19.69 -4.01 7.46
N GLY A 200 -20.02 -3.09 8.37
CA GLY A 200 -21.40 -2.69 8.66
C GLY A 200 -22.03 -1.77 7.60
N SER A 201 -21.24 -1.16 6.70
CA SER A 201 -21.77 -0.26 5.67
C SER A 201 -22.33 -1.01 4.45
N GLY A 202 -21.87 -2.25 4.21
CA GLY A 202 -22.22 -3.04 3.02
C GLY A 202 -21.57 -2.54 1.73
N GLU A 203 -20.55 -1.67 1.84
CA GLU A 203 -19.88 -1.02 0.70
C GLU A 203 -18.41 -1.46 0.52
N LEU A 204 -18.10 -2.74 0.78
CA LEU A 204 -16.73 -3.24 0.78
C LEU A 204 -16.07 -3.36 -0.61
N ASP A 205 -16.87 -3.47 -1.67
CA ASP A 205 -16.44 -3.60 -3.07
C ASP A 205 -16.83 -2.38 -3.93
N TRP A 206 -17.25 -1.28 -3.28
CA TRP A 206 -17.73 -0.08 -3.94
C TRP A 206 -16.61 0.86 -4.40
N SER A 207 -15.51 0.88 -3.66
CA SER A 207 -14.25 1.51 -4.05
C SER A 207 -13.23 0.42 -4.34
N GLY A 208 -12.18 0.68 -5.11
CA GLY A 208 -11.10 -0.29 -5.23
C GLY A 208 -10.07 -0.24 -4.09
N THR A 209 -10.12 0.77 -3.23
CA THR A 209 -9.22 0.90 -2.06
C THR A 209 -9.47 -0.16 -0.99
N LEU A 210 -10.72 -0.54 -0.71
CA LEU A 210 -10.98 -1.61 0.27
C LEU A 210 -10.61 -3.00 -0.30
N PRO A 211 -10.99 -3.37 -1.53
CA PRO A 211 -10.54 -4.60 -2.15
C PRO A 211 -9.02 -4.69 -2.30
N SER A 212 -8.32 -3.59 -2.61
CA SER A 212 -6.88 -3.61 -2.87
C SER A 212 -6.05 -4.06 -1.66
N ILE A 213 -6.57 -3.93 -0.44
CA ILE A 213 -5.89 -4.37 0.80
C ILE A 213 -5.42 -5.83 0.68
N VAL A 214 -6.26 -6.72 0.14
CA VAL A 214 -5.91 -8.15 0.03
C VAL A 214 -4.65 -8.35 -0.84
N PRO A 215 -4.66 -7.98 -2.13
CA PRO A 215 -3.48 -8.11 -2.99
C PRO A 215 -2.28 -7.26 -2.54
N HIS A 216 -2.52 -6.07 -1.96
CA HIS A 216 -1.46 -5.20 -1.42
C HIS A 216 -0.65 -5.92 -0.34
N GLU A 217 -1.33 -6.44 0.68
CA GLU A 217 -0.67 -7.14 1.80
C GLU A 217 -0.09 -8.48 1.37
N MET A 218 -0.75 -9.20 0.46
CA MET A 218 -0.17 -10.42 -0.09
C MET A 218 1.14 -10.14 -0.86
N PHE A 219 1.24 -9.00 -1.56
CA PHE A 219 2.48 -8.62 -2.21
C PHE A 219 3.60 -8.26 -1.22
N HIS A 220 3.28 -7.63 -0.08
CA HIS A 220 4.27 -7.46 0.97
C HIS A 220 4.82 -8.80 1.46
N SER A 221 3.99 -9.84 1.57
CA SER A 221 4.46 -11.19 1.91
C SER A 221 5.43 -11.75 0.86
N VAL A 222 5.19 -11.50 -0.45
CA VAL A 222 6.13 -11.82 -1.54
C VAL A 222 7.47 -11.12 -1.34
N GLN A 223 7.45 -9.81 -1.08
CA GLN A 223 8.67 -9.05 -0.86
C GLN A 223 9.42 -9.53 0.41
N ASP A 224 8.68 -9.95 1.45
CA ASP A 224 9.21 -10.44 2.73
C ASP A 224 9.91 -11.81 2.66
N VAL A 225 9.41 -12.70 1.79
CA VAL A 225 9.98 -14.04 1.63
C VAL A 225 11.16 -14.04 0.66
N MET A 226 11.17 -13.10 -0.28
CA MET A 226 12.27 -12.91 -1.22
C MET A 226 13.40 -12.06 -0.62
N ASP A 227 13.15 -11.27 0.43
CA ASP A 227 14.22 -10.68 1.23
C ASP A 227 14.41 -11.43 2.56
N PRO A 228 15.50 -12.22 2.71
CA PRO A 228 15.78 -12.96 3.95
C PRO A 228 15.99 -12.04 5.18
N SER A 229 16.20 -10.73 4.99
CA SER A 229 16.45 -9.75 6.04
C SER A 229 15.27 -8.81 6.37
N ALA A 230 14.23 -8.74 5.52
CA ALA A 230 13.11 -7.82 5.69
C ALA A 230 12.38 -8.02 7.03
N MET A 231 12.08 -9.26 7.40
CA MET A 231 11.37 -9.60 8.64
C MET A 231 10.10 -8.76 8.87
N GLY A 232 9.29 -8.48 7.83
CA GLY A 232 8.06 -7.69 7.93
C GLY A 232 8.24 -6.18 7.76
N ARG A 233 9.47 -5.73 7.46
CA ARG A 233 9.80 -4.31 7.37
C ARG A 233 10.88 -4.02 6.35
N ILE A 234 11.01 -2.73 6.02
CA ILE A 234 12.18 -2.21 5.31
C ILE A 234 13.40 -2.31 6.24
N PRO A 235 14.51 -2.94 5.81
CA PRO A 235 15.76 -2.98 6.58
C PRO A 235 16.25 -1.57 6.94
N PRO A 236 16.93 -1.36 8.08
CA PRO A 236 17.48 -0.06 8.44
C PRO A 236 18.39 0.55 7.36
N VAL A 237 18.41 1.89 7.26
CA VAL A 237 19.32 2.61 6.37
C VAL A 237 20.76 2.19 6.64
N GLY A 238 21.49 1.89 5.57
CA GLY A 238 22.88 1.41 5.62
C GLY A 238 23.05 -0.11 5.61
N GLU A 239 21.96 -0.88 5.77
CA GLU A 239 21.99 -2.32 5.51
C GLU A 239 22.05 -2.60 3.98
N PRO A 240 22.76 -3.66 3.54
CA PRO A 240 22.91 -3.98 2.11
C PRO A 240 21.59 -4.12 1.34
N THR A 241 20.54 -4.60 1.99
CA THR A 241 19.21 -4.87 1.43
C THR A 241 18.21 -3.75 1.68
N HIS A 242 18.67 -2.61 2.23
CA HIS A 242 17.81 -1.44 2.42
C HIS A 242 17.24 -0.99 1.06
N ARG A 243 15.94 -1.14 0.93
CA ARG A 243 15.16 -0.73 -0.24
C ARG A 243 14.29 0.47 0.12
N PRO A 244 13.95 1.32 -0.85
CA PRO A 244 13.18 2.51 -0.58
C PRO A 244 11.71 2.22 -0.27
N LEU A 245 11.08 3.09 0.51
CA LEU A 245 9.65 3.06 0.82
C LEU A 245 8.80 3.07 -0.45
N TRP A 246 9.14 3.93 -1.43
CA TRP A 246 8.41 3.98 -2.70
C TRP A 246 8.35 2.61 -3.39
N PHE A 247 9.40 1.79 -3.31
CA PHE A 247 9.39 0.47 -3.92
C PHE A 247 8.57 -0.51 -3.10
N TRP A 248 8.75 -0.48 -1.78
CA TRP A 248 8.05 -1.38 -0.87
C TRP A 248 6.54 -1.19 -0.94
N GLU A 249 6.06 0.02 -0.70
CA GLU A 249 4.64 0.37 -0.63
C GLU A 249 4.03 0.59 -2.01
N GLY A 250 4.75 1.25 -2.91
CA GLY A 250 4.25 1.51 -4.25
C GLY A 250 4.11 0.25 -5.11
N GLY A 251 4.99 -0.73 -4.91
CA GLY A 251 4.83 -2.05 -5.52
C GLY A 251 3.55 -2.73 -5.04
N ALA A 252 3.29 -2.67 -3.73
CA ALA A 252 2.09 -3.25 -3.13
C ALA A 252 0.82 -2.52 -3.59
N GLU A 253 0.83 -1.20 -3.72
CA GLU A 253 -0.29 -0.43 -4.28
C GLU A 253 -0.57 -0.80 -5.75
N PHE A 254 0.47 -0.89 -6.58
CA PHE A 254 0.31 -1.28 -7.99
C PHE A 254 -0.35 -2.64 -8.10
N PHE A 255 0.20 -3.67 -7.45
CA PHE A 255 -0.36 -5.02 -7.51
C PHE A 255 -1.73 -5.09 -6.82
N GLY A 256 -1.92 -4.30 -5.76
CA GLY A 256 -3.20 -4.11 -5.07
C GLY A 256 -4.33 -3.78 -6.04
N TYR A 257 -4.15 -2.70 -6.81
CA TYR A 257 -5.16 -2.26 -7.77
C TYR A 257 -5.16 -3.07 -9.07
N ALA A 258 -4.00 -3.51 -9.56
CA ALA A 258 -3.92 -4.28 -10.81
C ALA A 258 -4.64 -5.62 -10.67
N VAL A 259 -4.49 -6.31 -9.52
CA VAL A 259 -5.22 -7.55 -9.24
C VAL A 259 -6.72 -7.29 -9.08
N GLY A 260 -7.09 -6.19 -8.43
CA GLY A 260 -8.51 -5.79 -8.30
C GLY A 260 -9.20 -5.56 -9.65
N ASP A 261 -8.47 -4.96 -10.61
CA ASP A 261 -8.98 -4.75 -11.97
C ASP A 261 -9.02 -6.05 -12.77
N TYR A 262 -7.96 -6.86 -12.68
CA TYR A 262 -7.90 -8.18 -13.31
C TYR A 262 -9.05 -9.09 -12.87
N ALA A 263 -9.36 -9.11 -11.57
CA ALA A 263 -10.49 -9.86 -11.00
C ALA A 263 -11.87 -9.22 -11.27
N GLY A 264 -11.92 -8.06 -11.94
CA GLY A 264 -13.16 -7.36 -12.27
C GLY A 264 -13.91 -6.79 -11.06
N VAL A 265 -13.21 -6.56 -9.95
CA VAL A 265 -13.75 -6.02 -8.69
C VAL A 265 -13.82 -4.51 -8.76
N ALA A 266 -12.70 -3.87 -9.09
CA ALA A 266 -12.60 -2.43 -9.21
C ALA A 266 -11.62 -2.06 -10.33
N SER A 267 -12.00 -1.12 -11.18
CA SER A 267 -11.14 -0.66 -12.26
C SER A 267 -9.90 0.04 -11.68
N TYR A 268 -8.74 -0.20 -12.29
CA TYR A 268 -7.52 0.54 -11.99
C TYR A 268 -7.71 2.03 -12.27
N TYR A 269 -8.60 2.35 -13.22
CA TYR A 269 -9.10 3.69 -13.51
C TYR A 269 -10.17 4.20 -12.52
N VAL A 270 -10.42 3.55 -11.37
CA VAL A 270 -11.40 4.00 -10.33
C VAL A 270 -10.85 3.97 -8.89
N SER A 271 -9.69 3.35 -8.67
CA SER A 271 -8.94 3.38 -7.40
C SER A 271 -7.63 4.23 -7.48
N PRO A 272 -7.26 5.14 -6.55
CA PRO A 272 -7.99 6.01 -5.62
C PRO A 272 -8.35 7.36 -6.30
N TRP A 273 -9.55 7.45 -6.91
CA TRP A 273 -9.84 8.47 -7.94
C TRP A 273 -10.14 9.90 -7.50
N GLU A 274 -10.02 10.16 -6.20
CA GLU A 274 -10.20 11.49 -5.63
C GLU A 274 -8.91 12.35 -5.65
N TRP A 275 -7.75 11.81 -6.08
CA TRP A 275 -6.46 12.43 -5.82
C TRP A 275 -5.64 12.91 -7.03
N TRP A 276 -5.87 12.52 -8.31
CA TRP A 276 -5.06 13.08 -9.45
C TRP A 276 -5.22 14.57 -9.70
N TYR A 277 -6.17 15.24 -9.04
CA TYR A 277 -6.07 16.69 -8.99
C TYR A 277 -4.76 17.16 -8.36
N TYR A 278 -4.08 16.31 -7.59
CA TYR A 278 -2.87 16.65 -6.84
C TYR A 278 -1.84 15.51 -6.93
N LEU A 279 -0.81 15.71 -7.74
CA LEU A 279 0.39 14.88 -7.70
C LEU A 279 1.50 15.54 -6.87
N PRO A 280 2.47 14.78 -6.34
CA PRO A 280 3.66 15.35 -5.70
C PRO A 280 4.44 16.26 -6.64
N ASN A 281 5.13 17.25 -6.07
CA ASN A 281 5.92 18.18 -6.89
C ASN A 281 7.02 17.40 -7.65
N PRO A 282 7.07 17.47 -9.00
CA PRO A 282 8.16 16.87 -9.79
C PRO A 282 9.56 17.26 -9.34
N ASP A 283 9.75 18.47 -8.80
CA ASP A 283 11.07 18.93 -8.31
C ASP A 283 11.63 18.08 -7.17
N LEU A 284 10.80 17.29 -6.46
CA LEU A 284 11.27 16.43 -5.38
C LEU A 284 12.03 15.20 -5.90
N GLY A 285 11.66 14.67 -7.07
CA GLY A 285 12.16 13.40 -7.58
C GLY A 285 11.74 12.19 -6.73
N LEU A 286 11.84 10.99 -7.30
CA LEU A 286 11.44 9.74 -6.65
C LEU A 286 12.31 9.40 -5.42
N GLU A 287 13.60 9.74 -5.45
CA GLU A 287 14.53 9.44 -4.36
C GLU A 287 14.13 10.10 -3.03
N SER A 288 13.42 11.23 -3.07
CA SER A 288 12.87 11.89 -1.88
C SER A 288 11.85 11.03 -1.11
N PHE A 289 11.34 9.96 -1.72
CA PHE A 289 10.40 9.01 -1.12
C PHE A 289 11.08 7.67 -0.76
N ALA A 290 12.41 7.66 -0.62
CA ALA A 290 13.16 6.47 -0.25
C ALA A 290 13.04 6.13 1.25
N GLU A 291 13.02 7.12 2.11
CA GLU A 291 12.92 6.92 3.55
C GLU A 291 11.46 6.97 4.04
N ARG A 292 11.27 6.49 5.27
CA ARG A 292 9.96 6.30 5.92
C ARG A 292 9.09 7.54 5.82
N ASP A 293 7.80 7.30 5.59
CA ASP A 293 6.80 8.31 5.25
C ASP A 293 6.85 9.51 6.20
N LEU A 294 7.39 10.63 5.71
CA LEU A 294 7.35 11.91 6.41
C LEU A 294 5.96 12.54 6.33
N PHE A 295 5.07 11.94 5.55
CA PHE A 295 3.75 12.43 5.20
C PHE A 295 2.72 11.39 5.63
N ALA A 296 2.32 11.44 6.90
CA ALA A 296 1.26 10.55 7.39
C ALA A 296 -0.02 10.62 6.53
N VAL A 297 -0.29 11.77 5.88
CA VAL A 297 -1.32 11.96 4.86
C VAL A 297 -0.99 13.22 4.00
N PRO A 298 -1.06 13.18 2.65
CA PRO A 298 -1.28 11.99 1.82
C PRO A 298 -0.04 11.09 1.78
N PRO A 299 -0.20 9.77 1.53
CA PRO A 299 0.91 8.83 1.45
C PRO A 299 1.64 8.98 0.10
N GLU A 300 2.33 10.11 -0.10
CA GLU A 300 2.95 10.47 -1.38
C GLU A 300 3.96 9.42 -1.86
N GLY A 301 4.66 8.76 -0.93
CA GLY A 301 5.59 7.68 -1.26
C GLY A 301 4.92 6.44 -1.88
N TYR A 302 3.67 6.16 -1.49
CA TYR A 302 2.88 5.06 -2.05
C TYR A 302 2.51 5.36 -3.49
N TRP A 303 2.03 6.58 -3.76
CA TRP A 303 1.58 6.99 -5.09
C TRP A 303 2.72 7.17 -6.08
N MET A 304 3.81 7.84 -5.67
CA MET A 304 5.02 7.94 -6.49
C MET A 304 5.61 6.56 -6.75
N GLY A 305 5.60 5.71 -5.73
CA GLY A 305 6.03 4.33 -5.84
C GLY A 305 5.17 3.49 -6.79
N GLN A 306 3.85 3.69 -6.80
CA GLN A 306 2.94 3.02 -7.72
C GLN A 306 3.25 3.44 -9.16
N MET A 307 3.43 4.74 -9.42
CA MET A 307 3.83 5.23 -10.74
C MET A 307 5.20 4.72 -11.18
N ALA A 308 6.17 4.65 -10.26
CA ALA A 308 7.47 4.06 -10.51
C ALA A 308 7.36 2.56 -10.82
N THR A 309 6.50 1.84 -10.11
CA THR A 309 6.23 0.41 -10.35
C THR A 309 5.58 0.20 -11.70
N GLU A 310 4.61 1.02 -12.10
CA GLU A 310 4.04 0.97 -13.45
C GLU A 310 5.12 1.17 -14.51
N TYR A 311 6.06 2.10 -14.29
CA TYR A 311 7.13 2.37 -15.25
C TYR A 311 8.10 1.20 -15.36
N ILE A 312 8.42 0.54 -14.25
CA ILE A 312 9.19 -0.71 -14.23
C ILE A 312 8.42 -1.81 -14.96
N VAL A 313 7.16 -2.07 -14.61
CA VAL A 313 6.36 -3.17 -15.20
C VAL A 313 6.08 -2.95 -16.68
N ALA A 314 5.86 -1.70 -17.11
CA ALA A 314 5.72 -1.37 -18.53
C ALA A 314 7.03 -1.59 -19.31
N SER A 315 8.20 -1.38 -18.67
CA SER A 315 9.50 -1.47 -19.33
C SER A 315 10.10 -2.89 -19.32
N VAL A 316 9.93 -3.63 -18.22
CA VAL A 316 10.60 -4.94 -18.01
C VAL A 316 9.64 -6.06 -17.57
N GLY A 317 8.36 -5.77 -17.43
CA GLY A 317 7.34 -6.74 -17.01
C GLY A 317 7.36 -7.08 -15.52
N VAL A 318 6.38 -7.89 -15.12
CA VAL A 318 6.24 -8.38 -13.74
C VAL A 318 7.43 -9.27 -13.36
N GLU A 319 7.97 -10.05 -14.30
CA GLU A 319 9.16 -10.87 -14.05
C GLU A 319 10.38 -10.03 -13.65
N GLY A 320 10.62 -8.91 -14.35
CA GLY A 320 11.70 -8.00 -14.00
C GLY A 320 11.50 -7.36 -12.62
N MET A 321 10.27 -6.93 -12.32
CA MET A 321 9.90 -6.38 -11.01
C MET A 321 10.13 -7.39 -9.87
N LEU A 322 9.69 -8.65 -10.03
CA LEU A 322 9.94 -9.72 -9.05
C LEU A 322 11.42 -10.12 -8.98
N GLY A 323 12.14 -10.02 -10.10
CA GLY A 323 13.57 -10.24 -10.19
C GLY A 323 14.39 -9.34 -9.26
N ILE A 324 13.93 -8.13 -9.00
CA ILE A 324 14.54 -7.22 -8.01
C ILE A 324 14.52 -7.86 -6.62
N SER A 325 13.34 -8.28 -6.15
CA SER A 325 13.20 -8.94 -4.84
C SER A 325 13.95 -10.26 -4.79
N GLN A 326 13.95 -11.04 -5.88
CA GLN A 326 14.72 -12.29 -5.95
C GLN A 326 16.24 -12.05 -5.88
N GLY A 327 16.75 -10.95 -6.43
CA GLY A 327 18.15 -10.55 -6.29
C GLY A 327 18.58 -10.44 -4.83
N LEU A 328 17.71 -9.87 -3.97
CA LEU A 328 17.96 -9.80 -2.52
C LEU A 328 18.06 -11.19 -1.89
N SER A 329 17.23 -12.16 -2.33
CA SER A 329 17.31 -13.55 -1.89
C SER A 329 18.64 -14.22 -2.21
N HIS A 330 19.29 -13.78 -3.30
CA HIS A 330 20.59 -14.24 -3.74
C HIS A 330 21.77 -13.49 -3.09
N GLY A 331 21.49 -12.59 -2.14
CA GLY A 331 22.50 -11.86 -1.39
C GLY A 331 23.08 -10.66 -2.12
N LEU A 332 22.41 -10.16 -3.17
CA LEU A 332 22.76 -8.89 -3.80
C LEU A 332 22.38 -7.73 -2.87
N THR A 333 23.13 -6.63 -2.97
CA THR A 333 22.69 -5.34 -2.41
C THR A 333 21.43 -4.84 -3.13
N TRP A 334 20.71 -3.88 -2.55
CA TRP A 334 19.55 -3.25 -3.19
C TRP A 334 19.86 -2.75 -4.60
N ASN A 335 20.95 -1.98 -4.77
CA ASN A 335 21.31 -1.43 -6.08
C ASN A 335 21.65 -2.53 -7.10
N GLU A 336 22.39 -3.56 -6.68
CA GLU A 336 22.72 -4.71 -7.56
C GLU A 336 21.48 -5.53 -7.90
N ALA A 337 20.56 -5.73 -6.95
CA ALA A 337 19.32 -6.44 -7.16
C ALA A 337 18.39 -5.67 -8.10
N PHE A 338 18.30 -4.35 -7.92
CA PHE A 338 17.58 -3.45 -8.82
C PHE A 338 18.10 -3.58 -10.25
N GLU A 339 19.41 -3.37 -10.46
CA GLU A 339 20.03 -3.51 -11.78
C GLU A 339 19.87 -4.92 -12.36
N SER A 340 19.94 -5.95 -11.53
CA SER A 340 19.72 -7.33 -11.97
C SER A 340 18.30 -7.59 -12.46
N GLY A 341 17.28 -7.01 -11.81
CA GLY A 341 15.87 -7.19 -12.19
C GLY A 341 15.45 -6.32 -13.37
N THR A 342 15.99 -5.10 -13.46
CA THR A 342 15.58 -4.10 -14.47
C THR A 342 16.54 -4.00 -15.66
N GLY A 343 17.76 -4.49 -15.53
CA GLY A 343 18.84 -4.23 -16.49
C GLY A 343 19.30 -2.76 -16.52
N LEU A 344 18.89 -1.95 -15.54
CA LEU A 344 19.18 -0.51 -15.46
C LEU A 344 19.72 -0.16 -14.06
N PRO A 345 20.88 0.53 -13.96
CA PRO A 345 21.36 1.02 -12.67
C PRO A 345 20.33 1.91 -11.97
N LEU A 346 20.22 1.81 -10.65
CA LEU A 346 19.23 2.56 -9.86
C LEU A 346 19.33 4.09 -10.07
N ASP A 347 20.54 4.63 -10.10
CA ASP A 347 20.77 6.07 -10.31
C ASP A 347 20.26 6.53 -11.70
N ASP A 348 20.43 5.69 -12.73
CA ASP A 348 19.92 5.98 -14.07
C ASP A 348 18.39 5.86 -14.11
N PHE A 349 17.81 4.93 -13.36
CA PHE A 349 16.36 4.81 -13.21
C PHE A 349 15.75 6.06 -12.58
N TYR A 350 16.34 6.61 -11.52
CA TYR A 350 15.83 7.84 -10.92
C TYR A 350 15.80 9.00 -11.93
N LEU A 351 16.87 9.18 -12.70
CA LEU A 351 16.93 10.22 -13.73
C LEU A 351 15.85 10.05 -14.80
N LEU A 352 15.67 8.82 -15.31
CA LEU A 352 14.71 8.53 -16.37
C LEU A 352 13.27 8.61 -15.88
N PHE A 353 13.00 8.11 -14.67
CA PHE A 353 11.67 8.20 -14.08
C PHE A 353 11.30 9.65 -13.78
N ASP A 354 12.20 10.44 -13.19
CA ASP A 354 11.92 11.84 -12.86
C ASP A 354 11.66 12.66 -14.12
N GLU A 355 12.39 12.41 -15.22
CA GLU A 355 12.12 13.02 -16.52
C GLU A 355 10.76 12.60 -17.09
N ALA A 356 10.44 11.30 -17.05
CA ALA A 356 9.15 10.79 -17.50
C ALA A 356 7.99 11.37 -16.69
N TYR A 357 8.16 11.49 -15.37
CA TYR A 357 7.19 12.06 -14.46
C TYR A 357 6.96 13.55 -14.74
N GLN A 358 8.05 14.32 -14.95
CA GLN A 358 7.96 15.72 -15.36
C GLN A 358 7.18 15.88 -16.68
N ASN A 359 7.44 15.02 -17.67
CA ASN A 359 6.73 15.06 -18.95
C ASN A 359 5.24 14.71 -18.82
N ILE A 360 4.89 13.71 -17.99
CA ILE A 360 3.49 13.39 -17.64
C ILE A 360 2.81 14.60 -16.99
N PHE A 361 3.53 15.28 -16.08
CA PHE A 361 3.04 16.45 -15.38
C PHE A 361 2.79 17.62 -16.34
N ASP A 362 3.76 17.96 -17.18
CA ASP A 362 3.70 19.11 -18.10
C ASP A 362 2.69 18.92 -19.24
N SER A 363 2.47 17.68 -19.68
CA SER A 363 1.53 17.36 -20.77
C SER A 363 0.07 17.30 -20.33
N ASN A 364 -0.22 17.50 -19.04
CA ASN A 364 -1.56 17.33 -18.49
C ASN A 364 -1.97 18.57 -17.68
N GLU A 365 -2.61 19.53 -18.37
CA GLU A 365 -3.00 20.83 -17.82
C GLU A 365 -3.93 20.76 -16.59
N ASP A 366 -4.59 19.61 -16.38
CA ASP A 366 -5.52 19.39 -15.27
C ASP A 366 -4.86 18.79 -14.01
N LEU A 367 -3.63 18.26 -14.13
CA LEU A 367 -2.85 17.85 -12.96
C LEU A 367 -2.40 19.11 -12.20
N LYS A 368 -2.71 19.18 -10.91
CA LYS A 368 -2.17 20.21 -10.03
C LYS A 368 -1.15 19.58 -9.09
N THR A 369 -0.27 20.40 -8.53
CA THR A 369 0.63 19.94 -7.47
C THR A 369 -0.04 20.03 -6.11
N HIS A 370 0.37 19.17 -5.18
CA HIS A 370 -0.02 19.26 -3.77
C HIS A 370 0.22 20.65 -3.15
N LEU A 371 1.17 21.45 -3.68
CA LEU A 371 1.43 22.83 -3.25
C LEU A 371 0.19 23.75 -3.25
N ASN A 372 -0.85 23.39 -4.00
CA ASN A 372 -2.06 24.20 -4.20
C ASN A 372 -3.33 23.64 -3.52
N ARG A 373 -3.21 22.69 -2.58
CA ARG A 373 -4.37 22.11 -1.89
C ARG A 373 -4.90 23.01 -0.75
N GLU A 374 -6.21 23.27 -0.73
CA GLU A 374 -6.93 23.52 0.54
C GLU A 374 -7.25 22.16 1.16
N CYS A 375 -6.79 21.92 2.39
CA CYS A 375 -7.06 20.67 3.07
C CYS A 375 -8.56 20.43 3.27
N PRO A 376 -9.10 19.25 2.92
CA PRO A 376 -10.42 18.85 3.38
C PRO A 376 -10.42 18.94 4.90
N GLY A 377 -11.40 19.64 5.47
CA GLY A 377 -11.37 20.15 6.85
C GLY A 377 -11.19 19.13 7.98
N GLN A 378 -11.04 17.85 7.67
CA GLN A 378 -10.78 16.75 8.60
C GLN A 378 -9.30 16.28 8.62
N TRP A 379 -8.44 16.74 7.70
CA TRP A 379 -7.05 16.29 7.56
C TRP A 379 -6.04 17.43 7.64
N ASN A 380 -4.90 17.20 8.31
CA ASN A 380 -3.75 18.10 8.31
C ASN A 380 -2.77 17.71 7.20
N CYS A 381 -3.07 18.11 5.97
CA CYS A 381 -2.24 17.90 4.78
C CYS A 381 -1.20 19.02 4.62
N TYR A 382 -0.24 19.05 5.55
CA TYR A 382 0.91 19.94 5.44
C TYR A 382 1.82 19.46 4.30
N VAL A 383 1.93 20.26 3.25
CA VAL A 383 2.80 19.96 2.10
C VAL A 383 4.17 20.57 2.37
N GLN A 384 5.17 19.73 2.57
CA GLN A 384 6.53 20.15 2.94
C GLN A 384 7.30 20.69 1.72
N ARG A 385 8.09 21.75 1.92
CA ARG A 385 8.91 22.36 0.85
C ARG A 385 10.40 22.13 1.10
N GLY A 386 10.88 20.94 0.73
CA GLY A 386 12.31 20.61 0.71
C GLY A 386 12.96 20.37 2.08
N SER A 387 14.27 20.12 2.08
CA SER A 387 15.03 19.66 3.25
C SER A 387 15.15 20.67 4.40
N GLU A 388 15.02 21.97 4.15
CA GLU A 388 15.01 23.00 5.22
C GLU A 388 13.67 23.03 5.99
N ASP A 389 12.57 22.59 5.35
CA ASP A 389 11.27 22.43 6.01
C ASP A 389 11.24 21.17 6.88
N PHE A 390 12.05 20.15 6.56
CA PHE A 390 12.16 18.90 7.32
C PHE A 390 12.60 19.13 8.77
N ASP A 391 13.74 19.80 8.97
CA ASP A 391 14.27 20.05 10.31
C ASP A 391 13.34 20.96 11.11
N ARG A 392 12.68 21.90 10.43
CA ARG A 392 11.71 22.80 11.04
C ARG A 392 10.45 22.06 11.49
N ILE A 393 9.85 21.24 10.63
CA ILE A 393 8.60 20.53 10.92
C ILE A 393 8.82 19.42 11.94
N LYS A 394 9.94 18.70 11.84
CA LYS A 394 10.35 17.77 12.88
C LYS A 394 10.49 18.48 14.22
N ALA A 395 11.18 19.63 14.25
CA ALA A 395 11.30 20.44 15.46
C ALA A 395 9.95 20.99 15.95
N ASP A 396 9.04 21.36 15.07
CA ASP A 396 7.71 21.87 15.40
C ASP A 396 6.81 20.76 15.96
N ILE A 397 6.82 19.56 15.36
CA ILE A 397 6.12 18.37 15.87
C ILE A 397 6.71 17.96 17.22
N GLU A 398 8.04 17.89 17.35
CA GLU A 398 8.72 17.58 18.61
C GLU A 398 8.41 18.63 19.69
N ALA A 399 8.33 19.91 19.32
CA ALA A 399 7.97 21.00 20.23
C ALA A 399 6.49 20.95 20.63
N GLU A 400 5.57 20.63 19.71
CA GLU A 400 4.14 20.50 19.98
C GLU A 400 3.87 19.27 20.86
N TYR A 401 4.57 18.16 20.61
CA TYR A 401 4.56 16.97 21.45
C TYR A 401 5.12 17.27 22.84
N ALA A 402 6.25 17.99 22.93
CA ALA A 402 6.85 18.43 24.19
C ALA A 402 5.96 19.41 24.97
N ALA A 403 5.20 20.26 24.28
CA ALA A 403 4.25 21.18 24.90
C ALA A 403 3.00 20.46 25.41
N LYS A 404 2.53 19.44 24.69
CA LYS A 404 1.30 18.69 25.01
C LYS A 404 1.51 17.55 26.01
N TYR A 405 2.69 16.94 26.01
CA TYR A 405 3.01 15.75 26.81
C TYR A 405 4.25 15.92 27.71
N GLY A 406 4.90 17.08 27.67
CA GLY A 406 6.19 17.34 28.32
C GLY A 406 7.37 16.95 27.41
N SER A 407 8.46 17.72 27.42
CA SER A 407 9.69 17.33 26.70
C SER A 407 10.11 15.92 27.12
N PRO A 408 10.65 15.09 26.22
CA PRO A 408 11.28 13.83 26.58
C PRO A 408 12.55 14.15 27.38
N GLY A 409 12.36 14.46 28.66
CA GLY A 409 13.41 14.64 29.64
C GLY A 409 13.92 13.26 30.04
N GLY A 410 14.85 12.74 29.26
CA GLY A 410 15.58 11.52 29.57
C GLY A 410 16.90 11.51 28.84
N ASN A 411 17.94 12.07 29.46
CA ASN A 411 19.33 11.76 29.07
C ASN A 411 19.49 10.24 29.10
N CYS A 412 19.64 9.62 27.93
CA CYS A 412 20.27 8.31 27.81
C CYS A 412 21.78 8.50 27.63
N GLU A 413 22.41 9.22 28.56
CA GLU A 413 23.81 8.95 28.91
C GLU A 413 23.76 8.03 30.13
N GLY A 414 23.85 6.73 29.87
CA GLY A 414 23.92 5.70 30.89
C GLY A 414 24.28 4.39 30.23
N GLU A 415 25.52 3.95 30.44
CA GLU A 415 26.03 2.62 30.09
C GLU A 415 25.01 1.53 30.41
N TRP A 416 24.70 0.67 29.44
CA TRP A 416 24.70 -0.81 29.51
C TRP A 416 24.62 -1.39 28.10
#